data_AF-A0A8H7C046-F1
#
_entry.id   AF-A0A8H7C046-F1
#
_cell.length_a   1.000
_cell.length_b   1.000
_cell.length_c   1.000
_cell.angle_alpha   90.00
_cell.angle_beta   90.00
_cell.angle_gamma   90.00
#
_symmetry.space_group_name_H-M   'P 1'
#
loop_
_entity.id
_entity.type
_entity.pdbx_description
1 polymer ?
#
loop_
_entity_poly.entity_id
_entity_poly.type
_entity_poly.pdbx_seq_one_letter_code
_entity_poly.pdbx_strand_id
1 'polypeptide(L)'
;MKNPFQKQPQKETQQQETTTVVNAWESDAGEHIETVEGVQTVTITEKTEVQDHHHHQAVVTDSVQETEKIDHEADKADIIVEQEVAEPHHKPNKGRLFFRFWQVIAAIGAFGFQVGATPYSHQPMPFSTKGLLYYVYAICWVSFLWSLFMIFVYLTRRFGHAGKVKRPLLFVVDLLLAAMFGVGIFYEIAEYRCPPGYYDGWCNFFNTGLFFLMSLFVTYVLLALWDLFGGLSFLRSKQK
;
A
#
# COMPACT_ATOMS: atom_id res chain seq x y z
N MET A 1 20.10 46.77 -52.74
CA MET A 1 20.71 46.62 -51.41
C MET A 1 20.57 45.16 -50.99
N LYS A 2 21.69 44.45 -50.83
CA LYS A 2 21.76 42.99 -50.57
C LYS A 2 21.72 42.73 -49.06
N ASN A 3 20.87 41.80 -48.62
CA ASN A 3 20.76 41.34 -47.24
C ASN A 3 21.76 40.19 -47.00
N PRO A 4 22.70 40.28 -46.05
CA PRO A 4 23.54 39.16 -45.65
C PRO A 4 23.13 38.68 -44.26
N PHE A 5 22.30 37.65 -44.18
CA PHE A 5 22.12 36.87 -42.96
C PHE A 5 22.24 35.39 -43.30
N GLN A 6 23.49 34.93 -43.28
CA GLN A 6 23.88 33.55 -43.51
C GLN A 6 23.89 32.84 -42.15
N LYS A 7 22.87 32.03 -41.87
CA LYS A 7 22.78 31.18 -40.68
C LYS A 7 23.82 30.06 -40.79
N GLN A 8 24.75 29.98 -39.83
CA GLN A 8 25.65 28.83 -39.72
C GLN A 8 24.93 27.63 -39.09
N PRO A 9 25.25 26.39 -39.50
CA PRO A 9 24.73 25.19 -38.86
C PRO A 9 25.41 24.96 -37.51
N GLN A 10 24.62 24.90 -36.44
CA GLN A 10 25.07 24.43 -35.12
C GLN A 10 25.33 22.92 -35.18
N LYS A 11 26.53 22.53 -34.77
CA LYS A 11 27.00 21.14 -34.68
C LYS A 11 26.60 20.61 -33.29
N GLU A 12 25.54 19.82 -33.21
CA GLU A 12 25.16 19.11 -31.98
C GLU A 12 26.24 18.08 -31.66
N THR A 13 26.92 18.27 -30.52
CA THR A 13 27.79 17.27 -29.93
C THR A 13 26.93 16.47 -28.96
N GLN A 14 26.47 15.28 -29.36
CA GLN A 14 25.82 14.35 -28.45
C GLN A 14 26.87 13.75 -27.52
N GLN A 15 26.87 14.19 -26.26
CA GLN A 15 27.66 13.60 -25.19
C GLN A 15 26.80 12.49 -24.58
N GLN A 16 27.12 11.24 -24.96
CA GLN A 16 26.41 10.06 -24.47
C GLN A 16 26.95 9.71 -23.07
N GLU A 17 26.27 10.23 -22.04
CA GLU A 17 26.60 9.96 -20.65
C GLU A 17 26.20 8.51 -20.31
N THR A 18 27.20 7.64 -20.20
CA THR A 18 26.98 6.24 -19.80
C THR A 18 26.82 6.21 -18.29
N THR A 19 25.58 6.20 -17.80
CA THR A 19 25.29 6.07 -16.37
C THR A 19 25.53 4.62 -15.94
N THR A 20 26.66 4.36 -15.30
CA THR A 20 26.92 3.09 -14.61
C THR A 20 26.00 2.99 -13.40
N VAL A 21 24.99 2.12 -13.47
CA VAL A 21 24.14 1.79 -12.33
C VAL A 21 24.92 0.84 -11.42
N VAL A 22 25.48 1.38 -10.33
CA VAL A 22 26.11 0.58 -9.27
C VAL A 22 25.01 0.19 -8.29
N ASN A 23 24.71 -1.11 -8.20
CA ASN A 23 23.75 -1.65 -7.25
C ASN A 23 24.32 -1.59 -5.84
N ALA A 24 23.72 -0.78 -4.97
CA ALA A 24 24.20 -0.47 -3.62
C ALA A 24 23.79 -1.48 -2.53
N TRP A 25 23.75 -2.78 -2.82
CA TRP A 25 23.30 -3.81 -1.86
C TRP A 25 24.33 -4.89 -1.53
N GLU A 26 25.58 -4.74 -1.94
CA GLU A 26 26.69 -5.59 -1.47
C GLU A 26 27.56 -4.79 -0.50
N SER A 27 27.28 -4.95 0.79
CA SER A 27 28.18 -4.57 1.87
C SER A 27 28.06 -5.62 2.96
N ASP A 28 28.86 -6.67 2.82
CA ASP A 28 29.56 -7.32 3.94
C ASP A 28 30.49 -8.42 3.41
N ALA A 29 31.72 -8.05 3.11
CA ALA A 29 32.92 -8.88 3.31
C ALA A 29 34.14 -8.02 2.96
N GLY A 30 34.94 -7.69 3.96
CA GLY A 30 36.22 -7.03 3.73
C GLY A 30 37.16 -7.95 2.98
N GLU A 31 37.46 -7.62 1.73
CA GLU A 31 38.56 -8.21 1.00
C GLU A 31 39.24 -7.13 0.13
N HIS A 32 40.56 -7.04 0.27
CA HIS A 32 41.42 -6.15 -0.50
C HIS A 32 41.38 -6.55 -1.97
N ILE A 33 40.88 -5.70 -2.86
CA ILE A 33 40.94 -5.92 -4.31
C ILE A 33 41.95 -4.95 -4.93
N GLU A 34 43.07 -5.50 -5.39
CA GLU A 34 43.99 -4.85 -6.32
C GLU A 34 43.31 -4.63 -7.67
N THR A 35 43.49 -3.44 -8.24
CA THR A 35 42.89 -3.02 -9.50
C THR A 35 43.69 -3.60 -10.67
N VAL A 36 43.09 -4.54 -11.41
CA VAL A 36 43.61 -5.02 -12.71
C VAL A 36 42.65 -4.54 -13.80
N GLU A 37 43.14 -3.64 -14.66
CA GLU A 37 42.40 -3.20 -15.85
C GLU A 37 42.39 -4.34 -16.89
N GLY A 38 41.19 -4.87 -17.16
CA GLY A 38 40.98 -5.88 -18.21
C GLY A 38 39.57 -5.78 -18.76
N VAL A 39 39.43 -5.23 -19.97
CA VAL A 39 38.18 -5.19 -20.72
C VAL A 39 37.80 -6.60 -21.15
N GLN A 40 36.75 -7.18 -20.55
CA GLN A 40 36.12 -8.41 -21.04
C GLN A 40 34.74 -8.11 -21.61
N THR A 41 34.56 -8.45 -22.88
CA THR A 41 33.27 -8.48 -23.57
C THR A 41 32.59 -9.82 -23.27
N VAL A 42 31.51 -9.80 -22.49
CA VAL A 42 30.72 -11.00 -22.17
C VAL A 42 29.52 -11.07 -23.12
N THR A 43 29.51 -12.09 -23.98
CA THR A 43 28.36 -12.48 -24.80
C THR A 43 27.43 -13.35 -23.97
N ILE A 44 26.21 -12.89 -23.69
CA ILE A 44 25.18 -13.68 -23.00
C ILE A 44 24.37 -14.46 -24.04
N THR A 45 24.44 -15.78 -23.98
CA THR A 45 23.59 -16.70 -24.76
C THR A 45 22.40 -17.12 -23.90
N GLU A 46 21.20 -16.77 -24.33
CA GLU A 46 19.94 -17.14 -23.70
C GLU A 46 19.58 -18.59 -24.07
N LYS A 47 19.49 -19.48 -23.07
CA LYS A 47 18.90 -20.81 -23.22
C LYS A 47 17.47 -20.76 -22.68
N THR A 48 16.50 -20.89 -23.58
CA THR A 48 15.10 -21.14 -23.26
C THR A 48 14.94 -22.63 -22.91
N GLU A 49 14.59 -22.93 -21.67
CA GLU A 49 14.21 -24.28 -21.24
C GLU A 49 12.68 -24.35 -21.11
N VAL A 50 12.08 -25.17 -21.96
CA VAL A 50 10.65 -25.53 -21.98
C VAL A 50 10.48 -26.69 -21.01
N GLN A 51 9.67 -26.50 -19.95
CA GLN A 51 9.33 -27.58 -19.04
C GLN A 51 7.85 -27.94 -19.17
N ASP A 52 7.63 -29.09 -19.80
CA ASP A 52 6.37 -29.80 -19.97
C ASP A 52 6.35 -30.97 -18.97
N HIS A 53 5.28 -31.16 -18.17
CA HIS A 53 5.07 -32.42 -17.46
C HIS A 53 3.59 -32.72 -17.18
N HIS A 54 3.09 -33.71 -17.93
CA HIS A 54 1.92 -34.53 -17.62
C HIS A 54 2.24 -35.58 -16.52
N HIS A 55 1.26 -35.88 -15.65
CA HIS A 55 0.53 -37.19 -15.52
C HIS A 55 0.10 -37.60 -14.10
N HIS A 56 -1.16 -38.07 -14.02
CA HIS A 56 -1.79 -39.11 -13.18
C HIS A 56 -1.55 -39.21 -11.66
N GLN A 57 -2.65 -39.22 -10.89
CA GLN A 57 -3.15 -40.47 -10.30
C GLN A 57 -4.57 -40.33 -9.68
N ALA A 58 -5.42 -41.29 -10.03
CA ALA A 58 -6.62 -41.64 -9.29
C ALA A 58 -6.26 -42.75 -8.29
N VAL A 59 -6.75 -42.67 -7.05
CA VAL A 59 -6.78 -43.79 -6.10
C VAL A 59 -8.13 -43.81 -5.40
N VAL A 60 -8.80 -44.95 -5.58
CA VAL A 60 -10.00 -45.46 -4.93
C VAL A 60 -9.55 -46.25 -3.70
N THR A 61 -10.26 -46.12 -2.57
CA THR A 61 -10.45 -47.11 -1.47
C THR A 61 -11.06 -46.37 -0.28
N ASP A 62 -11.92 -46.91 0.57
CA ASP A 62 -12.83 -48.05 0.57
C ASP A 62 -13.72 -47.84 1.81
N SER A 63 -14.84 -48.53 1.80
CA SER A 63 -15.85 -48.67 2.84
C SER A 63 -15.34 -49.09 4.24
N VAL A 64 -15.89 -48.51 5.32
CA VAL A 64 -16.21 -49.22 6.59
C VAL A 64 -17.44 -48.58 7.24
N GLN A 65 -18.52 -49.37 7.32
CA GLN A 65 -19.63 -49.21 8.26
C GLN A 65 -19.18 -49.71 9.63
N GLU A 66 -19.44 -48.96 10.69
CA GLU A 66 -19.66 -49.57 12.01
C GLU A 66 -20.81 -48.83 12.71
N THR A 67 -21.97 -49.49 12.68
CA THR A 67 -23.17 -49.11 13.40
C THR A 67 -23.05 -49.67 14.80
N GLU A 68 -22.39 -48.95 15.69
CA GLU A 68 -22.37 -49.31 17.12
C GLU A 68 -23.68 -48.83 17.76
N LYS A 69 -24.58 -49.79 17.94
CA LYS A 69 -25.84 -49.62 18.68
C LYS A 69 -25.52 -49.71 20.17
N ILE A 70 -25.18 -48.59 20.78
CA ILE A 70 -25.05 -48.46 22.23
C ILE A 70 -26.42 -48.10 22.80
N ASP A 71 -27.11 -49.11 23.31
CA ASP A 71 -28.27 -48.96 24.17
C ASP A 71 -27.76 -48.45 25.54
N HIS A 72 -27.50 -47.14 25.67
CA HIS A 72 -27.20 -46.51 26.97
C HIS A 72 -28.42 -45.75 27.51
N GLU A 73 -29.07 -46.43 28.42
CA GLU A 73 -30.14 -45.95 29.29
C GLU A 73 -29.61 -44.88 30.25
N ALA A 74 -30.33 -43.76 30.28
CA ALA A 74 -30.49 -42.82 31.38
C ALA A 74 -29.23 -42.22 32.04
N ASP A 75 -28.58 -41.27 31.36
CA ASP A 75 -28.12 -40.07 32.05
C ASP A 75 -28.55 -38.83 31.27
N LYS A 76 -29.47 -38.08 31.88
CA LYS A 76 -30.11 -36.90 31.32
C LYS A 76 -29.15 -35.72 31.52
N ALA A 77 -28.00 -35.78 30.84
CA ALA A 77 -27.17 -34.60 30.64
C ALA A 77 -27.98 -33.65 29.76
N ASP A 78 -28.45 -32.55 30.36
CA ASP A 78 -29.06 -31.43 29.65
C ASP A 78 -28.11 -30.99 28.54
N ILE A 79 -28.35 -31.47 27.32
CA ILE A 79 -27.75 -30.91 26.11
C ILE A 79 -28.34 -29.50 26.04
N ILE A 80 -27.59 -28.55 26.59
CA ILE A 80 -27.80 -27.12 26.37
C ILE A 80 -27.55 -26.94 24.88
N VAL A 81 -28.61 -27.12 24.09
CA VAL A 81 -28.67 -26.65 22.72
C VAL A 81 -28.51 -25.15 22.85
N GLU A 82 -27.28 -24.67 22.70
CA GLU A 82 -26.91 -23.27 22.64
C GLU A 82 -27.60 -22.72 21.38
N GLN A 83 -28.89 -22.45 21.51
CA GLN A 83 -29.72 -21.92 20.47
C GLN A 83 -29.19 -20.51 20.24
N GLU A 84 -28.31 -20.38 19.24
CA GLU A 84 -27.68 -19.15 18.82
C GLU A 84 -28.81 -18.15 18.52
N VAL A 85 -29.14 -17.33 19.52
CA VAL A 85 -30.21 -16.33 19.42
C VAL A 85 -29.76 -15.40 18.32
N ALA A 86 -30.41 -15.50 17.15
CA ALA A 86 -30.04 -14.74 15.96
C ALA A 86 -30.01 -13.25 16.31
N GLU A 87 -28.80 -12.70 16.47
CA GLU A 87 -28.65 -11.33 16.91
C GLU A 87 -29.30 -10.37 15.90
N PRO A 88 -30.02 -9.34 16.38
CA PRO A 88 -30.70 -8.39 15.50
C PRO A 88 -29.71 -7.77 14.52
N HIS A 89 -30.03 -7.89 13.23
CA HIS A 89 -29.16 -7.50 12.12
C HIS A 89 -28.89 -5.98 12.13
N HIS A 90 -27.75 -5.56 12.68
CA HIS A 90 -27.38 -4.15 12.72
C HIS A 90 -26.89 -3.66 11.34
N LYS A 91 -27.52 -2.59 10.84
CA LYS A 91 -27.20 -2.01 9.53
C LYS A 91 -25.77 -1.45 9.50
N PRO A 92 -24.99 -1.71 8.43
CA PRO A 92 -23.61 -1.20 8.34
C PRO A 92 -23.57 0.33 8.30
N ASN A 93 -22.62 0.92 9.02
CA ASN A 93 -22.44 2.38 9.10
C ASN A 93 -21.92 2.95 7.77
N LYS A 94 -22.75 3.76 7.10
CA LYS A 94 -22.40 4.43 5.83
C LYS A 94 -21.25 5.43 5.97
N GLY A 95 -21.10 6.07 7.13
CA GLY A 95 -20.03 7.04 7.37
C GLY A 95 -18.64 6.42 7.25
N ARG A 96 -18.48 5.17 7.70
CA ARG A 96 -17.21 4.44 7.57
C ARG A 96 -16.83 4.22 6.10
N LEU A 97 -17.81 3.85 5.26
CA LEU A 97 -17.57 3.67 3.83
C LEU A 97 -17.14 4.98 3.17
N PHE A 98 -17.77 6.09 3.53
CA PHE A 98 -17.44 7.40 3.00
C PHE A 98 -15.98 7.77 3.28
N PHE A 99 -15.50 7.59 4.53
CA PHE A 99 -14.09 7.82 4.85
C PHE A 99 -13.14 6.94 4.04
N ARG A 100 -13.48 5.65 3.82
CA ARG A 100 -12.63 4.77 2.99
C ARG A 100 -12.58 5.22 1.53
N PHE A 101 -13.70 5.66 0.98
CA PHE A 101 -13.74 6.18 -0.38
C PHE A 101 -12.90 7.47 -0.50
N TRP A 102 -13.02 8.36 0.48
CA TRP A 102 -12.17 9.55 0.55
C TRP A 102 -10.68 9.21 0.67
N GLN A 103 -10.32 8.20 1.46
CA GLN A 103 -8.93 7.73 1.58
C GLN A 103 -8.36 7.24 0.24
N VAL A 104 -9.16 6.56 -0.59
CA VAL A 104 -8.73 6.17 -1.95
C VAL A 104 -8.42 7.40 -2.80
N ILE A 105 -9.34 8.38 -2.83
CA ILE A 105 -9.14 9.63 -3.59
C ILE A 105 -7.91 10.38 -3.07
N ALA A 106 -7.76 10.49 -1.75
CA ALA A 106 -6.65 11.19 -1.14
C ALA A 106 -5.31 10.46 -1.38
N ALA A 107 -5.27 9.13 -1.40
CA ALA A 107 -4.06 8.38 -1.75
C ALA A 107 -3.64 8.59 -3.20
N ILE A 108 -4.59 8.55 -4.14
CA ILE A 108 -4.33 8.85 -5.55
C ILE A 108 -3.90 10.31 -5.71
N GLY A 109 -4.56 11.25 -5.03
CA GLY A 109 -4.22 12.66 -5.04
C GLY A 109 -2.80 12.91 -4.52
N ALA A 110 -2.49 12.43 -3.31
CA ALA A 110 -1.18 12.60 -2.69
C ALA A 110 -0.06 12.06 -3.60
N PHE A 111 -0.18 10.80 -4.05
CA PHE A 111 0.80 10.18 -4.93
C PHE A 111 0.89 10.87 -6.29
N GLY A 112 -0.25 11.11 -6.95
CA GLY A 112 -0.33 11.67 -8.29
C GLY A 112 0.20 13.09 -8.36
N PHE A 113 -0.13 13.95 -7.40
CA PHE A 113 0.39 15.32 -7.37
C PHE A 113 1.88 15.38 -7.04
N GLN A 114 2.37 14.54 -6.12
CA GLN A 114 3.79 14.50 -5.80
C GLN A 114 4.64 13.95 -6.96
N VAL A 115 4.23 12.85 -7.61
CA VAL A 115 4.92 12.30 -8.78
C VAL A 115 4.79 13.21 -10.01
N GLY A 116 3.62 13.84 -10.16
CA GLY A 116 3.31 14.73 -11.29
C GLY A 116 4.02 16.08 -11.25
N ALA A 117 4.59 16.48 -10.11
CA ALA A 117 5.21 17.80 -9.95
C ALA A 117 6.38 18.01 -10.93
N THR A 118 7.31 17.04 -11.02
CA THR A 118 8.48 17.11 -11.90
C THR A 118 8.15 17.12 -13.40
N PRO A 119 7.30 16.22 -13.93
CA PRO A 119 6.95 16.28 -15.36
C PRO A 119 6.14 17.53 -15.71
N TYR A 120 5.39 18.11 -14.76
CA TYR A 120 4.62 19.34 -14.99
C TYR A 120 5.52 20.58 -15.09
N SER A 121 6.45 20.76 -14.15
CA SER A 121 7.29 21.97 -14.11
C SER A 121 8.57 21.87 -14.94
N HIS A 122 8.92 20.67 -15.42
CA HIS A 122 10.23 20.37 -16.02
C HIS A 122 11.42 20.65 -15.11
N GLN A 123 11.18 20.83 -13.81
CA GLN A 123 12.23 21.02 -12.80
C GLN A 123 12.52 19.68 -12.11
N PRO A 124 13.81 19.35 -11.88
CA PRO A 124 14.16 18.20 -11.07
C PRO A 124 13.65 18.42 -9.64
N MET A 125 13.43 17.31 -8.93
CA MET A 125 13.04 17.34 -7.53
C MET A 125 14.10 18.11 -6.71
N PRO A 126 13.73 19.21 -6.03
CA PRO A 126 14.70 20.11 -5.38
C PRO A 126 15.25 19.56 -4.05
N PHE A 127 14.96 18.30 -3.72
CA PHE A 127 15.26 17.69 -2.43
C PHE A 127 16.51 16.81 -2.49
N SER A 128 17.38 16.97 -1.49
CA SER A 128 18.61 16.18 -1.35
C SER A 128 18.33 14.71 -1.03
N THR A 129 17.27 14.43 -0.25
CA THR A 129 16.96 13.12 0.31
C THR A 129 15.74 12.46 -0.35
N LYS A 130 15.92 11.87 -1.54
CA LYS A 130 14.85 11.16 -2.28
C LYS A 130 14.21 10.01 -1.50
N GLY A 131 14.92 9.43 -0.53
CA GLY A 131 14.45 8.29 0.26
C GLY A 131 13.16 8.55 1.05
N LEU A 132 13.01 9.74 1.63
CA LEU A 132 11.81 10.11 2.39
C LEU A 132 10.57 10.14 1.50
N LEU A 133 10.72 10.68 0.29
CA LEU A 133 9.64 10.77 -0.68
C LEU A 133 9.22 9.38 -1.19
N TYR A 134 10.18 8.48 -1.46
CA TYR A 134 9.86 7.08 -1.78
C TYR A 134 9.18 6.33 -0.63
N TYR A 135 9.54 6.62 0.62
CA TYR A 135 8.85 6.10 1.80
C TYR A 135 7.38 6.52 1.80
N VAL A 136 7.09 7.80 1.57
CA VAL A 136 5.70 8.31 1.48
C VAL A 136 4.94 7.65 0.32
N TYR A 137 5.58 7.46 -0.85
CA TYR A 137 4.97 6.78 -1.98
C TYR A 137 4.56 5.34 -1.64
N ALA A 138 5.43 4.58 -0.99
CA ALA A 138 5.14 3.22 -0.58
C ALA A 138 3.92 3.16 0.35
N ILE A 139 3.83 4.07 1.33
CA ILE A 139 2.72 4.13 2.28
C ILE A 139 1.43 4.55 1.60
N CYS A 140 1.48 5.48 0.63
CA CYS A 140 0.33 5.84 -0.19
C CYS A 140 -0.23 4.61 -0.93
N TRP A 141 0.63 3.76 -1.50
CA TRP A 141 0.21 2.50 -2.14
C TRP A 141 -0.38 1.50 -1.16
N VAL A 142 0.25 1.28 -0.01
CA VAL A 142 -0.29 0.39 1.04
C VAL A 142 -1.66 0.90 1.52
N SER A 143 -1.79 2.21 1.75
CA SER A 143 -3.05 2.86 2.12
C SER A 143 -4.13 2.71 1.06
N PHE A 144 -3.77 2.86 -0.22
CA PHE A 144 -4.67 2.67 -1.35
C PHE A 144 -5.20 1.23 -1.40
N LEU A 145 -4.30 0.24 -1.36
CA LEU A 145 -4.67 -1.17 -1.36
C LEU A 145 -5.53 -1.56 -0.14
N TRP A 146 -5.16 -1.07 1.05
CA TRP A 146 -5.92 -1.27 2.26
C TRP A 146 -7.33 -0.70 2.16
N SER A 147 -7.46 0.52 1.64
CA SER A 147 -8.76 1.19 1.47
C SER A 147 -9.63 0.46 0.44
N LEU A 148 -9.05 0.02 -0.68
CA LEU A 148 -9.76 -0.80 -1.67
C LEU A 148 -10.22 -2.13 -1.09
N PHE A 149 -9.35 -2.83 -0.34
CA PHE A 149 -9.71 -4.08 0.33
C PHE A 149 -10.90 -3.87 1.27
N MET A 150 -10.90 -2.79 2.07
CA MET A 150 -11.99 -2.48 2.98
C MET A 150 -13.29 -2.11 2.27
N ILE A 151 -13.23 -1.40 1.14
CA ILE A 151 -14.39 -1.13 0.29
C ILE A 151 -14.91 -2.44 -0.31
N PHE A 152 -14.03 -3.30 -0.82
CA PHE A 152 -14.40 -4.61 -1.35
C PHE A 152 -15.12 -5.46 -0.30
N VAL A 153 -14.56 -5.58 0.92
CA VAL A 153 -15.20 -6.27 2.05
C VAL A 153 -16.57 -5.66 2.39
N TYR A 154 -16.71 -4.34 2.33
CA TYR A 154 -18.01 -3.70 2.53
C TYR A 154 -19.03 -4.11 1.45
N LEU A 155 -18.61 -4.13 0.19
CA LEU A 155 -19.46 -4.52 -0.94
C LEU A 155 -19.84 -6.00 -0.88
N THR A 156 -18.89 -6.90 -0.60
CA THR A 156 -19.18 -8.34 -0.46
C THR A 156 -20.11 -8.62 0.71
N ARG A 157 -20.00 -7.88 1.82
CA ARG A 157 -20.97 -7.95 2.92
C ARG A 157 -22.34 -7.36 2.55
N ARG A 158 -22.38 -6.35 1.68
CA ARG A 158 -23.65 -5.75 1.24
C ARG A 158 -24.43 -6.68 0.31
N PHE A 159 -23.72 -7.44 -0.53
CA PHE A 159 -24.31 -8.31 -1.54
C PHE A 159 -24.25 -9.82 -1.21
N GLY A 160 -23.60 -10.21 -0.12
CA GLY A 160 -23.43 -11.62 0.25
C GLY A 160 -23.28 -11.85 1.76
N HIS A 161 -23.07 -13.11 2.12
CA HIS A 161 -22.98 -13.58 3.51
C HIS A 161 -21.55 -13.56 4.08
N ALA A 162 -20.73 -12.59 3.67
CA ALA A 162 -19.32 -12.52 4.08
C ALA A 162 -19.17 -12.32 5.60
N GLY A 163 -18.17 -12.99 6.18
CA GLY A 163 -17.85 -12.92 7.60
C GLY A 163 -17.50 -11.50 8.08
N LYS A 164 -17.74 -11.23 9.37
CA LYS A 164 -17.45 -9.94 10.00
C LYS A 164 -15.97 -9.82 10.33
N VAL A 165 -15.28 -8.83 9.78
CA VAL A 165 -13.88 -8.56 10.14
C VAL A 165 -13.80 -8.12 11.61
N LYS A 166 -12.81 -8.66 12.32
CA LYS A 166 -12.57 -8.35 13.74
C LYS A 166 -12.22 -6.88 13.90
N ARG A 167 -12.99 -6.16 14.72
CA ARG A 167 -12.81 -4.72 14.95
C ARG A 167 -11.40 -4.32 15.46
N PRO A 168 -10.75 -5.08 16.36
CA PRO A 168 -9.39 -4.73 16.81
C PRO A 168 -8.36 -4.70 15.67
N LEU A 169 -8.50 -5.56 14.67
CA LEU A 169 -7.60 -5.58 13.52
C LEU A 169 -7.68 -4.26 12.74
N LEU A 170 -8.90 -3.77 12.49
CA LEU A 170 -9.12 -2.51 11.78
C LEU A 170 -8.50 -1.34 12.55
N PHE A 171 -8.69 -1.30 13.87
CA PHE A 171 -8.12 -0.28 14.73
C PHE A 171 -6.59 -0.26 14.66
N VAL A 172 -5.94 -1.42 14.80
CA VAL A 172 -4.47 -1.51 14.78
C VAL A 172 -3.90 -1.06 13.44
N VAL A 173 -4.48 -1.52 12.32
CA VAL A 173 -3.99 -1.14 11.00
C VAL A 173 -4.20 0.34 10.71
N ASP A 174 -5.37 0.90 11.06
CA ASP A 174 -5.64 2.33 10.88
C ASP A 174 -4.71 3.19 11.76
N LEU A 175 -4.39 2.74 12.98
CA LEU A 175 -3.44 3.43 13.86
C LEU A 175 -2.00 3.37 13.34
N LEU A 176 -1.56 2.22 12.81
CA LEU A 176 -0.24 2.07 12.21
C LEU A 176 -0.09 2.98 10.98
N LEU A 177 -1.09 3.00 10.09
CA LEU A 177 -1.08 3.89 8.93
C LEU A 177 -1.10 5.36 9.36
N ALA A 178 -1.90 5.74 10.35
CA ALA A 178 -1.87 7.09 10.91
C ALA A 178 -0.46 7.48 11.42
N ALA A 179 0.19 6.59 12.16
CA ALA A 179 1.54 6.84 12.68
C ALA A 179 2.56 7.00 11.54
N MET A 180 2.54 6.09 10.55
CA MET A 180 3.45 6.15 9.40
C MET A 180 3.27 7.41 8.57
N PHE A 181 2.02 7.82 8.30
CA PHE A 181 1.72 9.09 7.63
C PHE A 181 2.14 10.29 8.47
N GLY A 182 1.88 10.28 9.78
CA GLY A 182 2.28 11.37 10.68
C GLY A 182 3.79 11.60 10.65
N VAL A 183 4.59 10.53 10.66
CA VAL A 183 6.05 10.62 10.52
C VAL A 183 6.44 11.18 9.15
N GLY A 184 5.87 10.64 8.06
CA GLY A 184 6.18 11.10 6.70
C GLY A 184 5.87 12.59 6.49
N ILE A 185 4.67 13.02 6.89
CA ILE A 185 4.22 14.41 6.85
C ILE A 185 5.13 15.33 7.65
N PHE A 186 5.48 14.92 8.88
CA PHE A 186 6.31 15.75 9.77
C PHE A 186 7.66 16.06 9.11
N TYR A 187 8.31 15.03 8.56
CA TYR A 187 9.57 15.21 7.85
C TYR A 187 9.41 15.99 6.54
N GLU A 188 8.34 15.77 5.77
CA GLU A 188 8.09 16.56 4.56
C GLU A 188 7.91 18.05 4.89
N ILE A 189 7.17 18.39 5.94
CA ILE A 189 6.99 19.79 6.36
C ILE A 189 8.30 20.40 6.90
N ALA A 190 9.08 19.61 7.65
CA ALA A 190 10.31 20.08 8.27
C ALA A 190 11.42 20.34 7.23
N GLU A 191 11.62 19.41 6.30
CA GLU A 191 12.71 19.45 5.32
C GLU A 191 12.32 20.23 4.05
N TYR A 192 11.05 20.17 3.65
CA TYR A 192 10.62 20.63 2.33
C TYR A 192 9.70 21.85 2.41
N ARG A 193 10.30 23.00 2.75
CA ARG A 193 9.60 24.28 2.73
C ARG A 193 9.41 24.78 1.30
N CYS A 194 8.21 24.64 0.77
CA CYS A 194 7.85 25.07 -0.59
C CYS A 194 6.88 26.26 -0.55
N PRO A 195 7.36 27.51 -0.75
CA PRO A 195 6.49 28.66 -0.85
C PRO A 195 5.59 28.57 -2.10
N PRO A 196 4.35 29.05 -2.04
CA PRO A 196 3.44 29.00 -3.19
C PRO A 196 4.01 29.78 -4.38
N GLY A 197 3.94 29.18 -5.58
CA GLY A 197 4.40 29.80 -6.83
C GLY A 197 5.88 29.63 -7.18
N TYR A 198 6.69 28.96 -6.34
CA TYR A 198 8.10 28.71 -6.64
C TYR A 198 8.30 27.49 -7.57
N TYR A 199 9.47 27.44 -8.21
CA TYR A 199 9.91 26.36 -9.12
C TYR A 199 8.92 26.06 -10.24
N ASP A 200 8.47 27.09 -10.95
CA ASP A 200 7.54 26.98 -12.09
C ASP A 200 6.26 26.17 -11.76
N GLY A 201 5.75 26.35 -10.54
CA GLY A 201 4.54 25.67 -10.08
C GLY A 201 4.77 24.28 -9.46
N TRP A 202 6.00 23.78 -9.42
CA TRP A 202 6.35 22.51 -8.75
C TRP A 202 5.91 22.53 -7.27
N CYS A 203 6.15 23.64 -6.56
CA CYS A 203 5.71 23.77 -5.17
C CYS A 203 4.19 23.72 -5.01
N ASN A 204 3.42 24.17 -6.00
CA ASN A 204 1.96 24.11 -5.92
C ASN A 204 1.49 22.65 -5.99
N PHE A 205 2.06 21.85 -6.90
CA PHE A 205 1.78 20.42 -6.98
C PHE A 205 2.18 19.70 -5.70
N PHE A 206 3.40 19.96 -5.19
CA PHE A 206 3.86 19.37 -3.95
C PHE A 206 2.95 19.72 -2.77
N ASN A 207 2.58 20.99 -2.60
CA ASN A 207 1.68 21.44 -1.54
C ASN A 207 0.27 20.84 -1.65
N THR A 208 -0.25 20.66 -2.87
CA THR A 208 -1.51 19.95 -3.10
C THR A 208 -1.40 18.47 -2.73
N GLY A 209 -0.30 17.81 -3.08
CA GLY A 209 -0.04 16.43 -2.66
C GLY A 209 0.04 16.30 -1.13
N LEU A 210 0.75 17.22 -0.48
CA LEU A 210 0.87 17.30 0.98
C LEU A 210 -0.47 17.53 1.67
N PHE A 211 -1.36 18.35 1.08
CA PHE A 211 -2.73 18.51 1.57
C PHE A 211 -3.51 17.18 1.58
N PHE A 212 -3.42 16.39 0.51
CA PHE A 212 -4.05 15.07 0.47
C PHE A 212 -3.42 14.11 1.47
N LEU A 213 -2.11 14.17 1.66
CA LEU A 213 -1.39 13.39 2.67
C LEU A 213 -1.87 13.72 4.09
N MET A 214 -2.00 15.01 4.41
CA MET A 214 -2.60 15.48 5.67
C MET A 214 -4.04 14.99 5.84
N SER A 215 -4.82 14.99 4.76
CA SER A 215 -6.18 14.46 4.78
C SER A 215 -6.23 12.96 5.09
N LEU A 216 -5.30 12.17 4.53
CA LEU A 216 -5.14 10.74 4.88
C LEU A 216 -4.84 10.57 6.36
N PHE A 217 -3.85 11.30 6.87
CA PHE A 217 -3.49 11.25 8.29
C PHE A 217 -4.70 11.53 9.19
N VAL A 218 -5.40 12.64 8.97
CA VAL A 218 -6.57 13.03 9.77
C VAL A 218 -7.66 11.98 9.67
N THR A 219 -7.96 11.45 8.48
CA THR A 219 -9.01 10.43 8.33
C THR A 219 -8.67 9.11 9.00
N TYR A 220 -7.41 8.65 8.96
CA TYR A 220 -6.97 7.47 9.72
C TYR A 220 -7.07 7.69 11.23
N VAL A 221 -6.66 8.85 11.75
CA VAL A 221 -6.82 9.19 13.17
C VAL A 221 -8.29 9.18 13.58
N LEU A 222 -9.17 9.82 12.80
CA LEU A 222 -10.60 9.87 13.09
C LEU A 222 -11.23 8.47 13.09
N LEU A 223 -10.84 7.59 12.15
CA LEU A 223 -11.31 6.20 12.11
C LEU A 223 -10.79 5.37 13.29
N ALA A 224 -9.52 5.53 13.65
CA ALA A 224 -8.94 4.86 14.81
C ALA A 224 -9.65 5.28 16.12
N LEU A 225 -9.88 6.58 16.31
CA LEU A 225 -10.64 7.11 17.45
C LEU A 225 -12.09 6.61 17.44
N TRP A 226 -12.74 6.59 16.28
CA TRP A 226 -14.09 6.05 16.14
C TRP A 226 -14.17 4.57 16.57
N ASP A 227 -13.17 3.77 16.21
CA ASP A 227 -13.10 2.37 16.60
C ASP A 227 -12.76 2.18 18.08
N LEU A 228 -11.89 3.00 18.65
CA LEU A 228 -11.58 3.03 20.07
C LEU A 228 -12.83 3.32 20.90
N PHE A 229 -13.53 4.43 20.62
CA PHE A 229 -14.71 4.82 21.38
C PHE A 229 -15.85 3.81 21.25
N GLY A 230 -16.07 3.26 20.05
CA GLY A 230 -17.09 2.24 19.89
C GLY A 230 -16.73 0.88 20.48
N GLY A 231 -15.44 0.58 20.71
CA GLY A 231 -14.99 -0.59 21.47
C GLY A 231 -15.20 -0.41 22.97
N LEU A 232 -14.89 0.77 23.50
CA LEU A 232 -15.06 1.09 24.92
C LEU A 232 -16.53 1.09 25.37
N SER A 233 -17.45 1.54 24.51
CA SER A 233 -18.88 1.50 24.81
C SER A 233 -19.41 0.07 25.06
N PHE A 234 -18.83 -0.94 24.41
CA PHE A 234 -19.21 -2.35 24.63
C PHE A 234 -18.69 -2.91 25.96
N LEU A 235 -17.48 -2.49 26.37
CA LEU A 235 -16.95 -2.87 27.69
C LEU A 235 -17.81 -2.28 28.82
N ARG A 236 -18.29 -1.04 28.64
CA ARG A 236 -19.17 -0.38 29.61
C ARG A 236 -20.52 -1.07 29.76
N SER A 237 -21.09 -1.64 28.69
CA SER A 237 -22.40 -2.31 28.78
C SER A 237 -22.34 -3.66 29.50
N LYS A 238 -21.18 -4.33 29.56
CA LYS A 238 -21.02 -5.62 30.26
C LYS A 238 -20.86 -5.51 31.78
N GLN A 239 -20.70 -4.30 32.33
CA GLN A 239 -20.55 -4.10 33.78
C GLN A 239 -21.87 -3.81 34.51
N LYS A 240 -23.00 -3.73 33.80
CA LYS A 240 -24.33 -3.59 34.39
C LYS A 240 -25.07 -4.92 34.33
#